data_AF-A0AAJ3HRI6-F1
#
_entry.id   AF-A0AAJ3HRI6-F1
#
_cell.length_a   1.000
_cell.length_b   1.000
_cell.length_c   1.000
_cell.angle_alpha   90.00
_cell.angle_beta   90.00
_cell.angle_gamma   90.00
#
_symmetry.space_group_name_H-M   'P 1'
#
loop_
_entity.id
_entity.type
_entity.pdbx_description
1 polymer ?
#
loop_
_entity_poly.entity_id
_entity_poly.type
_entity_poly.pdbx_seq_one_letter_code
_entity_poly.pdbx_strand_id
1 'polypeptide(L)'
;MSIKKSSKAKHYKNKTANISPHKQLSTIIDQTPILNEYGEVLEFIIKVNLQKSKDNNVCLTGSARKTIEDAAKQYVLIAQLSHITPQEIKHKITQLSQRNRSHANWKADIGLEVKYNVMAGLATK
;
A
#
# COMPACT_ATOMS: atom_id res chain seq x y z
N MET A 1 -4.61 12.58 67.71
CA MET A 1 -5.02 12.86 66.32
C MET A 1 -3.96 12.32 65.38
N SER A 2 -4.30 11.27 64.61
CA SER A 2 -3.35 10.54 63.75
C SER A 2 -3.47 11.05 62.31
N ILE A 3 -2.39 11.63 61.78
CA ILE A 3 -2.32 12.11 60.40
C ILE A 3 -1.92 10.93 59.51
N LYS A 4 -2.91 10.29 58.87
CA LYS A 4 -2.65 9.30 57.83
C LYS A 4 -2.12 10.01 56.57
N LYS A 5 -0.84 9.82 56.27
CA LYS A 5 -0.23 10.20 54.98
C LYS A 5 -0.32 9.04 53.97
N SER A 6 -0.29 9.45 52.70
CA SER A 6 -0.02 8.67 51.49
C SER A 6 -1.23 8.05 50.79
N SER A 7 -1.94 8.91 50.06
CA SER A 7 -2.69 8.52 48.88
C SER A 7 -1.71 7.95 47.85
N LYS A 8 -1.75 6.63 47.60
CA LYS A 8 -1.08 6.03 46.44
C LYS A 8 -1.66 6.65 45.17
N ALA A 9 -0.95 7.58 44.58
CA ALA A 9 -1.23 8.05 43.23
C ALA A 9 -1.10 6.84 42.29
N LYS A 10 -2.25 6.34 41.81
CA LYS A 10 -2.27 5.40 40.69
C LYS A 10 -1.69 6.17 39.50
N HIS A 11 -0.44 5.91 39.15
CA HIS A 11 0.08 6.26 37.83
C HIS A 11 -0.81 5.55 36.80
N TYR A 12 -1.80 6.27 36.28
CA TYR A 12 -2.42 5.94 35.01
C TYR A 12 -1.31 6.08 33.97
N LYS A 13 -0.56 5.00 33.75
CA LYS A 13 0.22 4.84 32.54
C LYS A 13 -0.81 4.81 31.42
N ASN A 14 -1.00 5.95 30.75
CA ASN A 14 -1.76 6.03 29.53
C ASN A 14 -1.24 4.92 28.60
N LYS A 15 -2.06 3.90 28.43
CA LYS A 15 -1.79 2.70 27.63
C LYS A 15 -1.92 2.99 26.14
N THR A 16 -1.60 4.22 25.70
CA THR A 16 -1.29 4.51 24.29
C THR A 16 0.14 4.05 24.03
N ALA A 17 0.38 2.77 24.25
CA ALA A 17 1.66 2.14 24.02
C ALA A 17 1.86 2.04 22.51
N ASN A 18 2.72 2.91 21.99
CA ASN A 18 3.67 2.62 20.92
C ASN A 18 3.10 1.82 19.73
N ILE A 19 2.01 2.31 19.13
CA ILE A 19 1.53 1.75 17.87
C ILE A 19 2.53 2.20 16.80
N SER A 20 3.22 1.25 16.16
CA SER A 20 4.12 1.53 15.03
C SER A 20 3.42 2.43 14.01
N PRO A 21 4.11 3.44 13.43
CA PRO A 21 3.53 4.32 12.41
C PRO A 21 2.83 3.55 11.29
N HIS A 22 3.35 2.38 10.92
CA HIS A 22 2.72 1.49 9.93
C HIS A 22 1.36 0.96 10.40
N LYS A 23 1.22 0.54 11.66
CA LYS A 23 -0.07 0.09 12.21
C LYS A 23 -1.08 1.23 12.32
N GLN A 24 -0.63 2.43 12.67
CA GLN A 24 -1.48 3.62 12.70
C GLN A 24 -2.00 3.95 11.30
N LEU A 25 -1.11 3.95 10.30
CA LEU A 25 -1.46 4.17 8.90
C LEU A 25 -2.44 3.11 8.40
N SER A 26 -2.19 1.81 8.65
CA SER A 26 -3.12 0.75 8.26
C SER A 26 -4.50 0.93 8.89
N THR A 27 -4.56 1.31 10.18
CA THR A 27 -5.85 1.53 10.87
C THR A 27 -6.61 2.72 10.28
N ILE A 28 -5.89 3.80 9.93
CA ILE A 28 -6.47 4.98 9.25
C ILE A 28 -6.99 4.59 7.86
N ILE A 29 -6.22 3.83 7.08
CA ILE A 29 -6.63 3.35 5.76
C ILE A 29 -7.90 2.49 5.87
N ASP A 30 -7.94 1.54 6.81
CA ASP A 30 -9.08 0.63 6.98
C ASP A 30 -10.37 1.35 7.42
N GLN A 31 -10.26 2.49 8.11
CA GLN A 31 -11.40 3.29 8.59
C GLN A 31 -11.83 4.39 7.62
N THR A 32 -10.98 4.76 6.66
CA THR A 32 -11.25 5.86 5.74
C THR A 32 -12.14 5.39 4.60
N PRO A 33 -13.33 5.97 4.40
CA PRO A 33 -14.13 5.66 3.23
C PRO A 33 -13.48 6.25 1.96
N ILE A 34 -13.56 5.50 0.87
CA ILE A 34 -13.20 6.01 -0.46
C ILE A 34 -14.26 7.03 -0.87
N LEU A 35 -13.83 8.25 -1.21
CA LEU A 35 -14.75 9.28 -1.71
C LEU A 35 -15.25 8.89 -3.11
N ASN A 36 -16.49 9.26 -3.43
CA ASN A 36 -17.14 8.89 -4.69
C ASN A 36 -16.30 9.24 -5.93
N GLU A 37 -15.60 10.38 -5.92
CA GLU A 37 -14.73 10.82 -7.02
C GLU A 37 -13.58 9.85 -7.34
N TYR A 38 -13.16 9.02 -6.37
CA TYR A 38 -12.14 7.99 -6.56
C TYR A 38 -12.73 6.60 -6.88
N GLY A 39 -14.05 6.42 -6.80
CA GLY A 39 -14.71 5.15 -7.11
C GLY A 39 -14.44 4.70 -8.55
N GLU A 40 -14.55 5.62 -9.50
CA GLU A 40 -14.22 5.34 -10.91
C GLU A 40 -12.74 4.96 -11.12
N VAL A 41 -11.85 5.56 -10.34
CA VAL A 41 -10.40 5.31 -10.41
C VAL A 41 -10.10 3.90 -9.93
N LEU A 42 -10.75 3.48 -8.84
CA LEU A 42 -10.62 2.12 -8.31
C LEU A 42 -11.05 1.08 -9.36
N GLU A 43 -12.22 1.27 -9.98
CA GLU A 43 -12.67 0.39 -11.05
C GLU A 43 -11.71 0.36 -12.23
N PHE A 44 -11.18 1.52 -12.62
CA PHE A 44 -10.23 1.63 -13.72
C PHE A 44 -8.96 0.82 -13.45
N ILE A 45 -8.38 0.92 -12.24
CA ILE A 45 -7.19 0.18 -11.85
C ILE A 45 -7.44 -1.33 -11.90
N ILE A 46 -8.59 -1.79 -11.38
CA ILE A 46 -8.95 -3.21 -11.39
C ILE A 46 -9.09 -3.69 -12.84
N LYS A 47 -9.83 -2.96 -13.69
CA LYS A 47 -10.02 -3.31 -15.11
C LYS A 47 -8.69 -3.40 -15.86
N VAL A 48 -7.77 -2.45 -15.66
CA VAL A 48 -6.45 -2.47 -16.30
C VAL A 48 -5.63 -3.70 -15.90
N ASN A 49 -5.63 -4.07 -14.62
CA ASN A 49 -4.90 -5.25 -14.16
C ASN A 49 -5.53 -6.56 -14.65
N LEU A 50 -6.85 -6.66 -14.64
CA LEU A 50 -7.55 -7.83 -15.18
C LEU A 50 -7.32 -7.97 -16.69
N GLN A 51 -7.35 -6.87 -17.43
CA GLN A 51 -7.06 -6.88 -18.87
C GLN A 51 -5.62 -7.31 -19.13
N LYS A 52 -4.64 -6.77 -18.39
CA LYS A 52 -3.24 -7.21 -18.51
C LYS A 52 -3.05 -8.70 -18.24
N SER A 53 -3.74 -9.24 -17.24
CA SER A 53 -3.66 -10.67 -16.96
C SER A 53 -4.17 -11.50 -18.12
N LYS A 54 -5.29 -11.09 -18.74
CA LYS A 54 -5.82 -11.72 -19.96
C LYS A 54 -4.84 -11.61 -21.14
N ASP A 55 -4.28 -10.42 -21.36
CA ASP A 55 -3.31 -10.17 -22.44
C ASP A 55 -2.05 -11.06 -22.29
N ASN A 56 -1.66 -11.39 -21.05
CA ASN A 56 -0.55 -12.29 -20.74
C ASN A 56 -0.94 -13.77 -20.68
N ASN A 57 -2.17 -14.14 -21.07
CA ASN A 57 -2.72 -15.50 -20.97
C ASN A 57 -2.71 -16.10 -19.55
N VAL A 58 -2.75 -15.25 -18.51
CA VAL A 58 -2.79 -15.67 -17.12
C VAL A 58 -4.25 -15.68 -16.63
N CYS A 59 -4.74 -16.85 -16.26
CA CYS A 59 -6.03 -17.01 -15.59
C CYS A 59 -5.87 -16.70 -14.10
N LEU A 60 -6.45 -15.60 -13.63
CA LEU A 60 -6.40 -15.23 -12.22
C LEU A 60 -7.34 -16.13 -11.43
N THR A 61 -6.81 -16.75 -10.37
CA THR A 61 -7.62 -17.40 -9.35
C THR A 61 -8.46 -16.36 -8.60
N GLY A 62 -9.56 -16.78 -7.97
CA GLY A 62 -10.40 -15.88 -7.17
C GLY A 62 -9.64 -15.19 -6.04
N SER A 63 -8.66 -15.87 -5.43
CA SER A 63 -7.78 -15.28 -4.42
C SER A 63 -6.87 -14.20 -5.00
N ALA A 64 -6.24 -14.44 -6.16
CA ALA A 64 -5.40 -13.46 -6.83
C ALA A 64 -6.19 -12.21 -7.25
N ARG A 65 -7.43 -12.40 -7.74
CA ARG A 65 -8.34 -11.29 -8.04
C ARG A 65 -8.62 -10.44 -6.80
N LYS A 66 -8.93 -11.08 -5.66
CA LYS A 66 -9.19 -10.37 -4.41
C LYS A 66 -7.96 -9.57 -3.95
N THR A 67 -6.76 -10.14 -4.08
CA THR A 67 -5.50 -9.42 -3.78
C THR A 67 -5.33 -8.17 -4.65
N ILE A 68 -5.68 -8.23 -5.94
CA ILE A 68 -5.64 -7.07 -6.84
C ILE A 68 -6.63 -6.01 -6.39
N GLU A 69 -7.86 -6.41 -6.06
CA GLU A 69 -8.90 -5.50 -5.58
C GLU A 69 -8.50 -4.81 -4.27
N ASP A 70 -7.95 -5.54 -3.32
CA ASP A 70 -7.49 -5.00 -2.04
C ASP A 70 -6.29 -4.05 -2.22
N ALA A 71 -5.31 -4.43 -3.05
CA ALA A 71 -4.18 -3.57 -3.37
C ALA A 71 -4.62 -2.28 -4.08
N ALA A 72 -5.58 -2.37 -5.01
CA ALA A 72 -6.14 -1.22 -5.71
C ALA A 72 -6.86 -0.27 -4.74
N LYS A 73 -7.64 -0.81 -3.79
CA LYS A 73 -8.29 -0.01 -2.73
C LYS A 73 -7.27 0.72 -1.88
N GLN A 74 -6.24 0.03 -1.40
CA GLN A 74 -5.19 0.64 -0.59
C GLN A 74 -4.47 1.77 -1.33
N TYR A 75 -4.11 1.53 -2.60
CA TYR A 75 -3.46 2.54 -3.42
C TYR A 75 -4.32 3.80 -3.58
N VAL A 76 -5.62 3.62 -3.88
CA VAL A 76 -6.57 4.74 -4.00
C VAL A 76 -6.71 5.50 -2.69
N LEU A 77 -6.81 4.80 -1.56
CA LEU A 77 -6.90 5.43 -0.23
C LEU A 77 -5.65 6.25 0.10
N ILE A 78 -4.47 5.71 -0.16
CA ILE A 78 -3.21 6.44 0.05
C ILE A 78 -3.15 7.68 -0.86
N ALA A 79 -3.56 7.55 -2.11
CA ALA A 79 -3.59 8.65 -3.06
C ALA A 79 -4.58 9.76 -2.63
N GLN A 80 -5.75 9.37 -2.14
CA GLN A 80 -6.75 10.28 -1.57
C GLN A 80 -6.19 11.02 -0.35
N LEU A 81 -5.57 10.30 0.59
CA LEU A 81 -4.93 10.90 1.77
C LEU A 81 -3.75 11.83 1.40
N SER A 82 -3.13 11.58 0.25
CA SER A 82 -2.05 12.40 -0.30
C SER A 82 -2.54 13.53 -1.21
N HIS A 83 -3.86 13.74 -1.30
CA HIS A 83 -4.49 14.76 -2.16
C HIS A 83 -4.12 14.67 -3.65
N ILE A 84 -3.83 13.46 -4.14
CA ILE A 84 -3.55 13.22 -5.57
C ILE A 84 -4.88 13.16 -6.31
N THR A 85 -5.06 13.98 -7.35
CA THR A 85 -6.33 14.03 -8.07
C THR A 85 -6.65 12.71 -8.79
N PRO A 86 -7.94 12.33 -8.92
CA PRO A 86 -8.38 11.16 -9.68
C PRO A 86 -7.80 11.07 -11.10
N GLN A 87 -7.70 12.22 -11.78
CA GLN A 87 -7.16 12.31 -13.14
C GLN A 87 -5.67 12.00 -13.18
N GLU A 88 -4.90 12.51 -12.22
CA GLU A 88 -3.47 12.22 -12.11
C GLU A 88 -3.21 10.74 -11.82
N ILE A 89 -4.05 10.11 -10.99
CA ILE A 89 -3.98 8.66 -10.75
C ILE A 89 -4.22 7.89 -12.05
N LYS A 90 -5.32 8.17 -12.76
CA LYS A 90 -5.65 7.53 -14.05
C LYS A 90 -4.48 7.70 -15.04
N HIS A 91 -3.86 8.87 -15.09
CA HIS A 91 -2.71 9.14 -15.93
C HIS A 91 -1.48 8.29 -15.56
N LYS A 92 -1.09 8.24 -14.28
CA LYS A 92 0.04 7.42 -13.80
C LYS A 92 -0.16 5.94 -14.09
N ILE A 93 -1.36 5.41 -13.85
CA ILE A 93 -1.70 4.02 -14.12
C ILE A 93 -1.65 3.72 -15.63
N THR A 94 -2.12 4.64 -16.46
CA THR A 94 -2.05 4.49 -17.93
C THR A 94 -0.60 4.46 -18.41
N GLN A 95 0.26 5.37 -17.91
CA GLN A 95 1.67 5.39 -18.24
C GLN A 95 2.38 4.08 -17.82
N LEU A 96 2.12 3.59 -16.61
CA LEU A 96 2.66 2.31 -16.14
C LEU A 96 2.12 1.12 -16.94
N SER A 97 0.88 1.22 -17.43
CA SER A 97 0.30 0.21 -18.31
C SER A 97 1.04 0.12 -19.64
N GLN A 98 1.35 1.27 -20.24
CA GLN A 98 2.06 1.39 -21.50
C GLN A 98 3.54 1.00 -21.36
N ARG A 99 4.22 1.42 -20.29
CA ARG A 99 5.64 1.07 -20.01
C ARG A 99 5.86 -0.44 -19.92
N ASN A 100 4.91 -1.20 -19.38
CA ASN A 100 5.06 -2.65 -19.28
C ASN A 100 5.13 -3.37 -20.64
N ARG A 101 4.63 -2.78 -21.73
CA ARG A 101 4.78 -3.37 -23.07
C ARG A 101 6.23 -3.38 -23.55
N SER A 102 7.06 -2.43 -23.10
CA SER A 102 8.50 -2.39 -23.42
C SER A 102 9.39 -3.08 -22.38
N HIS A 103 8.87 -3.41 -21.19
CA HIS A 103 9.62 -4.01 -20.07
C HIS A 103 9.55 -5.55 -19.99
N ALA A 104 9.12 -6.25 -21.05
CA ALA A 104 9.47 -7.67 -21.19
C ALA A 104 11.00 -7.90 -21.14
N ASN A 105 11.79 -6.84 -21.33
CA ASN A 105 13.24 -6.80 -21.15
C ASN A 105 13.66 -6.06 -19.86
N TRP A 106 13.08 -6.38 -18.70
CA TRP A 106 13.68 -5.93 -17.43
C TRP A 106 15.05 -6.59 -17.28
N LYS A 107 16.11 -5.81 -17.43
CA LYS A 107 17.46 -6.21 -16.99
C LYS A 107 17.67 -5.62 -15.61
N ALA A 108 17.97 -6.47 -14.64
CA ALA A 108 18.39 -6.06 -13.31
C ALA A 108 19.55 -5.06 -13.43
N ASP A 109 19.40 -3.89 -12.82
CA ASP A 109 20.51 -2.95 -12.66
C ASP A 109 21.34 -3.43 -11.48
N ILE A 110 22.30 -4.31 -11.78
CA ILE A 110 23.17 -4.97 -10.80
C ILE A 110 23.90 -3.92 -9.93
N GLY A 111 24.25 -2.77 -10.50
CA GLY A 111 24.92 -1.70 -9.76
C GLY A 111 24.02 -1.06 -8.70
N LEU A 112 22.74 -0.88 -9.01
CA LEU A 112 21.77 -0.33 -8.07
C LEU A 112 21.35 -1.36 -7.02
N GLU A 113 21.21 -2.63 -7.41
CA GLU A 113 20.86 -3.74 -6.51
C GLU A 113 21.94 -3.99 -5.47
N VAL A 114 23.21 -3.96 -5.86
CA VAL A 114 24.36 -4.06 -4.95
C VAL A 114 24.45 -2.84 -4.04
N LYS A 115 24.23 -1.62 -4.57
CA LYS A 115 24.32 -0.38 -3.79
C LYS A 115 23.29 -0.30 -2.67
N TYR A 116 22.07 -0.80 -2.91
CA TYR A 116 20.97 -0.69 -1.95
C TYR A 116 20.62 -2.01 -1.26
N ASN A 117 21.38 -3.10 -1.52
CA ASN A 117 21.17 -4.44 -0.93
C ASN A 117 19.69 -4.90 -0.98
N VAL A 118 18.98 -4.51 -2.04
CA VAL A 118 17.53 -4.73 -2.16
C VAL A 118 17.21 -6.22 -2.32
N MET A 119 18.18 -7.01 -2.79
CA MET A 119 18.12 -8.46 -2.89
C MET A 119 19.21 -9.08 -2.02
N ALA A 120 19.06 -8.97 -0.69
CA ALA A 120 19.86 -9.72 0.27
C ALA A 120 19.63 -11.23 0.07
N GLY A 121 20.44 -11.82 -0.80
CA GLY A 121 20.37 -13.23 -1.18
C GLY A 121 21.48 -13.69 -2.12
N LEU A 122 22.24 -12.78 -2.74
CA LEU A 122 23.50 -13.14 -3.37
C LEU A 122 24.58 -13.30 -2.28
N ALA A 123 24.57 -14.47 -1.65
CA ALA A 123 25.76 -14.97 -0.99
C ALA A 123 26.84 -15.18 -2.05
N THR A 124 27.72 -14.20 -2.22
CA THR A 124 28.96 -14.39 -2.98
C THR A 124 29.88 -15.30 -2.16
N LYS A 125 30.03 -16.54 -2.60
CA LYS A 125 31.25 -17.33 -2.42
C LYS A 125 31.78 -17.70 -3.79
#